data_AF-V5GKW7-F1
#
_entry.id   AF-V5GKW7-F1
#
_cell.length_a   1.000
_cell.length_b   1.000
_cell.length_c   1.000
_cell.angle_alpha   90.00
_cell.angle_beta   90.00
_cell.angle_gamma   90.00
#
_symmetry.space_group_name_H-M   'P 1'
#
loop_
_entity.id
_entity.type
_entity.pdbx_description
1 polymer ?
#
loop_
_entity_poly.entity_id
_entity_poly.type
_entity_poly.pdbx_seq_one_letter_code
_entity_poly.pdbx_strand_id
1 'polypeptide(L)'
;MVLPDEQPRQRGAQGKSSTLQEKVGTFYYTLGLFCITYPVCVVLFAIFVITAAWLPLVNLPFPGKAPEVFTTNLNGSDGLQPFCYVQQVVLRVGVLPWEPDLTLGDAFRAPLYEAFKLL
;
A
#
# COMPACT_ATOMS: atom_id res chain seq x y z
N MET A 1 -49.75 -15.17 -62.99
CA MET A 1 -49.56 -13.78 -62.52
C MET A 1 -48.48 -13.80 -61.46
N VAL A 2 -47.46 -12.95 -61.57
CA VAL A 2 -46.12 -13.08 -60.95
C VAL A 2 -45.56 -11.65 -60.77
N LEU A 3 -44.95 -11.22 -59.65
CA LEU A 3 -44.83 -11.80 -58.31
C LEU A 3 -45.28 -10.71 -57.28
N PRO A 4 -44.58 -10.22 -56.21
CA PRO A 4 -43.29 -10.56 -55.59
C PRO A 4 -43.35 -11.07 -54.13
N ASP A 5 -42.32 -11.84 -53.79
CA ASP A 5 -41.95 -12.32 -52.46
C ASP A 5 -41.43 -11.17 -51.56
N GLU A 6 -41.71 -11.22 -50.24
CA GLU A 6 -41.26 -10.19 -49.30
C GLU A 6 -39.80 -10.41 -48.87
N GLN A 7 -38.90 -9.65 -49.50
CA GLN A 7 -37.45 -9.68 -49.21
C GLN A 7 -37.14 -9.38 -47.73
N PRO A 8 -36.50 -10.31 -46.98
CA PRO A 8 -35.92 -9.96 -45.69
C PRO A 8 -34.77 -8.97 -45.92
N ARG A 9 -34.86 -7.76 -45.34
CA ARG A 9 -33.86 -6.70 -45.49
C ARG A 9 -32.44 -7.21 -45.17
N GLN A 10 -31.62 -7.37 -46.20
CA GLN A 10 -30.17 -7.43 -46.01
C GLN A 10 -29.65 -6.06 -45.58
N ARG A 11 -29.37 -5.91 -44.28
CA ARG A 11 -28.17 -5.18 -43.84
C ARG A 11 -27.06 -6.24 -43.87
N GLY A 12 -26.11 -6.24 -44.81
CA GLY A 12 -25.51 -5.12 -45.53
C GLY A 12 -24.02 -5.11 -45.21
N ALA A 13 -23.18 -4.80 -46.21
CA ALA A 13 -21.72 -4.85 -46.14
C ALA A 13 -21.08 -6.26 -46.07
N GLN A 14 -21.12 -6.98 -47.21
CA GLN A 14 -20.06 -7.93 -47.56
C GLN A 14 -18.75 -7.14 -47.84
N GLY A 15 -18.07 -6.72 -46.77
CA GLY A 15 -16.77 -6.07 -46.82
C GLY A 15 -15.63 -7.09 -46.73
N LYS A 16 -14.55 -6.90 -47.50
CA LYS A 16 -13.27 -7.60 -47.27
C LYS A 16 -12.59 -7.01 -46.03
N SER A 17 -13.17 -7.26 -44.87
CA SER A 17 -12.72 -6.75 -43.58
C SER A 17 -12.88 -7.81 -42.50
N SER A 18 -11.81 -8.00 -41.74
CA SER A 18 -11.81 -8.55 -40.38
C SER A 18 -12.26 -10.01 -40.15
N THR A 19 -11.70 -10.96 -40.92
CA THR A 19 -11.51 -12.36 -40.44
C THR A 19 -10.89 -12.41 -39.03
N LEU A 20 -10.05 -11.43 -38.69
CA LEU A 20 -9.53 -11.23 -37.33
C LEU A 20 -10.63 -10.89 -36.31
N GLN A 21 -11.58 -10.00 -36.61
CA GLN A 21 -12.63 -9.65 -35.64
C GLN A 21 -13.65 -10.78 -35.46
N GLU A 22 -13.97 -11.54 -36.52
CA GLU A 22 -14.73 -12.79 -36.35
C GLU A 22 -13.99 -13.76 -35.43
N LYS A 23 -12.68 -13.99 -35.64
CA LYS A 23 -11.87 -14.86 -34.77
C LYS A 23 -11.85 -14.38 -33.32
N VAL A 24 -11.66 -13.07 -33.07
CA VAL A 24 -11.68 -12.51 -31.71
C VAL A 24 -13.07 -12.66 -31.07
N GLY A 25 -14.15 -12.39 -31.82
CA GLY A 25 -15.53 -12.56 -31.35
C GLY A 25 -15.86 -14.02 -31.02
N THR A 26 -15.50 -14.97 -31.88
CA THR A 26 -15.62 -16.40 -31.61
C THR A 26 -14.83 -16.79 -30.36
N PHE A 27 -13.59 -16.32 -30.22
CA PHE A 27 -12.74 -16.64 -29.08
C PHE A 27 -13.33 -16.12 -27.76
N TYR A 28 -13.83 -14.88 -27.75
CA TYR A 28 -14.49 -14.28 -26.59
C TYR A 28 -15.77 -15.03 -26.21
N TYR A 29 -16.57 -15.44 -27.20
CA TYR A 29 -17.76 -16.26 -26.99
C TYR A 29 -17.41 -17.64 -26.39
N THR A 30 -16.38 -18.31 -26.92
CA THR A 30 -15.91 -19.60 -26.37
C THR A 30 -15.31 -19.48 -24.97
N LEU A 31 -14.61 -18.39 -24.65
CA LEU A 31 -14.11 -18.11 -23.30
C LEU A 31 -15.26 -17.87 -22.31
N GLY A 32 -16.27 -17.08 -22.71
CA GLY A 32 -17.48 -16.87 -21.92
C GLY A 32 -18.24 -18.18 -21.67
N LEU A 33 -18.39 -19.02 -22.69
CA LEU A 33 -18.98 -20.35 -22.57
C LEU A 33 -18.17 -21.23 -21.59
N PHE A 34 -16.84 -21.24 -21.69
CA PHE A 34 -15.97 -22.00 -20.78
C PHE A 34 -16.11 -21.55 -19.32
N CYS A 35 -16.26 -20.24 -19.11
CA CYS A 35 -16.49 -19.66 -17.78
C CYS A 35 -17.83 -20.08 -17.16
N ILE A 36 -18.87 -20.31 -17.97
CA ILE A 36 -20.19 -20.74 -17.53
C ILE A 36 -20.25 -22.28 -17.38
N THR A 37 -19.61 -23.04 -18.27
CA THR A 37 -19.62 -24.51 -18.24
C THR A 37 -18.76 -25.09 -17.10
N TYR A 38 -17.64 -24.44 -16.75
CA TYR A 38 -16.72 -24.92 -15.71
C TYR A 38 -16.34 -23.82 -14.70
N PRO A 39 -17.31 -23.30 -13.92
CA PRO A 39 -17.08 -22.16 -13.02
C PRO A 39 -16.01 -22.46 -11.95
N VAL A 40 -15.97 -23.69 -11.43
CA VAL A 40 -14.99 -24.12 -10.43
C VAL A 40 -13.56 -24.05 -10.97
N CYS A 41 -13.32 -24.47 -12.22
CA CYS A 41 -11.99 -24.46 -12.83
C CYS A 41 -11.47 -23.03 -13.03
N VAL A 42 -12.33 -22.11 -13.47
CA VAL A 42 -11.96 -20.69 -13.65
C VAL A 42 -11.71 -20.00 -12.30
N VAL A 43 -12.52 -20.30 -11.28
CA VAL A 43 -12.32 -19.78 -9.91
C VAL A 43 -11.01 -20.29 -9.31
N LEU A 44 -10.68 -21.57 -9.46
CA LEU A 44 -9.39 -22.12 -8.98
C LEU A 44 -8.19 -21.44 -9.67
N PHE A 45 -8.26 -21.22 -10.98
CA PHE A 45 -7.21 -20.52 -11.72
C PHE A 45 -7.07 -19.06 -11.26
N ALA A 46 -8.18 -18.35 -11.06
CA ALA A 46 -8.19 -16.98 -10.55
C ALA A 46 -7.59 -16.90 -9.13
N ILE A 47 -7.99 -17.79 -8.22
CA ILE A 47 -7.42 -17.87 -6.86
C ILE A 47 -5.91 -18.13 -6.94
N PHE A 48 -5.44 -19.06 -7.77
CA PHE A 48 -4.02 -19.33 -7.94
C PHE A 48 -3.23 -18.10 -8.40
N VAL A 49 -3.73 -17.36 -9.40
CA VAL A 49 -3.09 -16.12 -9.88
C VAL A 49 -3.09 -15.03 -8.80
N ILE A 50 -4.19 -14.85 -8.06
CA ILE A 50 -4.28 -13.89 -6.95
C ILE A 50 -3.29 -14.27 -5.84
N THR A 51 -3.22 -15.55 -5.44
CA THR A 51 -2.26 -16.03 -4.43
C THR A 51 -0.82 -15.86 -4.92
N ALA A 52 -0.53 -16.17 -6.19
CA ALA A 52 0.79 -16.00 -6.78
C ALA A 52 1.20 -14.52 -6.96
N ALA A 53 0.26 -13.58 -7.02
CA ALA A 53 0.52 -12.14 -6.97
C ALA A 53 0.64 -11.61 -5.53
N TRP A 54 -0.13 -12.18 -4.59
CA TRP A 54 -0.06 -11.91 -3.15
C TRP A 54 1.27 -12.37 -2.54
N LEU A 55 1.81 -13.53 -2.93
CA LEU A 55 3.04 -14.08 -2.35
C LEU A 55 4.27 -13.17 -2.52
N PRO A 56 4.59 -12.62 -3.70
CA PRO A 56 5.64 -11.61 -3.82
C PRO A 56 5.24 -10.28 -3.17
N LEU A 57 3.95 -9.91 -3.11
CA LEU A 57 3.50 -8.69 -2.44
C LEU A 57 3.70 -8.74 -0.91
N VAL A 58 3.54 -9.91 -0.30
CA VAL A 58 3.77 -10.16 1.14
C VAL A 58 5.23 -10.46 1.46
N ASN A 59 5.98 -11.03 0.52
CA ASN A 59 7.41 -11.30 0.65
C ASN A 59 8.30 -10.18 0.08
N LEU A 60 7.71 -9.05 -0.32
CA LEU A 60 8.44 -7.79 -0.42
C LEU A 60 8.96 -7.45 0.97
N PRO A 61 10.27 -7.28 1.18
CA PRO A 61 10.78 -6.79 2.45
C PRO A 61 10.28 -5.35 2.62
N PHE A 62 9.21 -5.17 3.41
CA PHE A 62 8.57 -3.87 3.60
C PHE A 62 9.63 -2.81 3.91
N PRO A 63 9.82 -1.79 3.04
CA PRO A 63 10.90 -0.79 3.18
C PRO A 63 10.55 0.26 4.24
N GLY A 64 10.08 -0.19 5.40
CA GLY A 64 9.52 0.62 6.49
C GLY A 64 9.73 0.01 7.88
N LYS A 65 10.74 -0.87 8.03
CA LYS A 65 11.18 -1.41 9.34
C LYS A 65 12.68 -1.30 9.61
N ALA A 66 13.47 -0.86 8.64
CA ALA A 66 14.86 -0.42 8.86
C ALA A 66 14.91 1.12 8.89
N PRO A 67 15.70 1.74 9.77
CA PRO A 67 15.95 3.18 9.68
C PRO A 67 16.64 3.51 8.36
N GLU A 68 16.29 4.65 7.77
CA GLU A 68 16.90 5.14 6.53
C GLU A 68 18.36 5.55 6.81
N VAL A 69 19.30 4.68 6.42
CA VAL A 69 20.73 4.96 6.56
C VAL A 69 21.13 5.95 5.46
N PHE A 70 21.17 7.24 5.81
CA PHE A 70 21.63 8.29 4.91
C PHE A 70 23.12 8.13 4.61
N THR A 71 23.44 7.40 3.53
CA THR A 71 24.80 7.25 3.01
C THR A 71 25.23 8.51 2.28
N THR A 72 25.75 9.48 3.05
CA THR A 72 26.49 10.61 2.48
C THR A 72 27.60 10.08 1.57
N ASN A 73 27.64 10.53 0.32
CA ASN A 73 28.61 10.09 -0.69
C ASN A 73 29.98 10.74 -0.44
N LEU A 74 30.64 10.31 0.62
CA LEU A 74 32.06 10.53 0.84
C LEU A 74 32.83 9.51 -0.01
N ASN A 75 33.76 9.99 -0.82
CA ASN A 75 34.61 9.17 -1.70
C ASN A 75 35.73 8.46 -0.89
N GLY A 76 35.33 7.72 0.15
CA GLY A 76 36.20 6.99 1.05
C GLY A 76 35.62 5.61 1.32
N SER A 77 36.47 4.59 1.36
CA SER A 77 36.14 3.17 1.49
C SER A 77 35.63 2.75 2.88
N ASP A 78 35.25 3.71 3.71
CA ASP A 78 34.89 3.49 5.11
C ASP A 78 33.38 3.66 5.27
N GLY A 79 32.67 2.53 5.26
CA GLY A 79 31.25 2.49 5.64
C GLY A 79 31.11 2.88 7.10
N LEU A 80 30.80 4.16 7.37
CA LEU A 80 30.57 4.68 8.72
C LEU A 80 29.40 3.94 9.38
N GLN A 81 29.73 2.98 10.24
CA GLN A 81 28.77 2.34 11.12
C GLN A 81 28.33 3.34 12.20
N PRO A 82 27.05 3.33 12.64
CA PRO A 82 26.57 4.26 13.65
C PRO A 82 27.31 4.03 14.98
N PHE A 83 28.06 5.02 15.43
CA PHE A 83 28.94 4.93 16.61
C PHE A 83 28.17 4.76 17.93
N CYS A 84 27.01 5.41 18.05
CA CYS A 84 26.11 5.25 19.20
C CYS A 84 24.67 5.64 18.85
N TYR A 85 23.71 5.14 19.63
CA TYR A 85 22.33 5.58 19.60
C TYR A 85 22.09 6.58 20.74
N VAL A 86 21.55 7.75 20.41
CA VAL A 86 21.21 8.79 21.40
C VAL A 86 19.71 8.76 21.67
N GLN A 87 19.32 8.34 22.87
CA GLN A 87 17.95 8.44 23.36
C GLN A 87 17.82 9.64 24.29
N GLN A 88 17.15 10.69 23.84
CA GLN A 88 16.94 11.92 24.62
C GLN A 88 15.57 11.89 25.31
N VAL A 89 15.55 12.01 26.64
CA VAL A 89 14.33 12.22 27.44
C VAL A 89 14.37 13.63 28.01
N VAL A 90 13.48 14.51 27.55
CA VAL A 90 13.39 15.90 28.04
C VAL A 90 12.27 16.00 29.05
N LEU A 91 12.61 15.97 30.34
CA LEU A 91 11.66 16.29 31.40
C LEU A 91 11.60 17.81 31.61
N ARG A 92 10.39 18.38 31.57
CA ARG A 92 10.13 19.76 31.98
C ARG A 92 9.27 19.70 33.24
N VAL A 93 9.80 20.17 34.37
CA VAL A 93 9.05 20.33 35.61
C VAL A 93 8.58 21.78 35.69
N GLY A 94 7.28 21.97 35.94
CA GLY A 94 6.70 23.26 36.26
C GLY A 94 5.91 23.15 37.57
N VAL A 95 5.92 24.21 38.37
CA VAL A 95 5.07 24.32 39.57
C VAL A 95 3.79 25.02 39.17
N LEU A 96 2.64 24.43 39.51
CA LEU A 96 1.30 24.91 39.17
C LEU A 96 0.41 24.80 40.42
N PRO A 97 -0.37 25.83 40.77
CA PRO A 97 -0.36 27.20 40.23
C PRO A 97 0.88 28.00 40.67
N TRP A 98 1.25 29.03 39.90
CA TRP A 98 2.28 29.99 40.29
C TRP A 98 1.62 31.26 40.83
N GLU A 99 1.61 31.41 42.15
CA GLU A 99 1.09 32.59 42.84
C GLU A 99 2.03 33.80 42.63
N PRO A 100 1.50 35.04 42.54
CA PRO A 100 2.28 36.22 42.13
C PRO A 100 3.33 36.68 43.14
N ASP A 101 3.33 36.12 44.35
CA ASP A 101 4.29 36.32 45.44
C ASP A 101 5.43 35.28 45.47
N LEU A 102 5.33 34.18 44.71
CA LEU A 102 6.37 33.15 44.63
C LEU A 102 7.56 33.62 43.77
N THR A 103 8.77 33.44 44.31
CA THR A 103 10.01 33.76 43.61
C THR A 103 10.54 32.53 42.85
N LEU A 104 11.33 32.73 41.79
CA LEU A 104 11.84 31.62 40.97
C LEU A 104 12.69 30.61 41.77
N GLY A 105 13.22 30.99 42.93
CA GLY A 105 13.91 30.10 43.86
C GLY A 105 12.96 29.13 44.58
N ASP A 106 11.72 29.53 44.86
CA ASP A 106 10.76 28.72 45.60
C ASP A 106 10.28 27.50 44.81
N ALA A 107 10.34 27.57 43.47
CA ALA A 107 10.17 26.43 42.56
C ALA A 107 11.05 25.22 42.91
N PHE A 108 12.25 25.49 43.43
CA PHE A 108 13.22 24.47 43.82
C PHE A 108 13.19 24.18 45.33
N ARG A 109 12.88 25.18 46.17
CA ARG A 109 12.89 25.01 47.63
C ARG A 109 11.80 24.08 48.14
N ALA A 110 10.57 24.16 47.62
CA ALA A 110 9.49 23.31 48.10
C ALA A 110 9.70 21.80 47.78
N PRO A 111 10.10 21.39 46.55
CA PRO A 111 10.42 20.00 46.26
C PRO A 111 11.65 19.47 47.03
N LEU A 112 12.68 20.30 47.22
CA LEU A 112 13.85 19.91 48.02
C LEU A 112 13.48 19.70 49.49
N TYR A 113 12.66 20.59 50.07
CA TYR A 113 12.20 20.45 51.45
C TYR A 113 11.44 19.14 51.68
N GLU A 114 10.58 18.73 50.76
CA GLU A 114 9.84 17.45 50.87
C GLU A 114 10.76 16.24 50.67
N ALA A 115 11.75 16.31 49.78
CA ALA A 115 12.73 15.23 49.57
C ALA A 115 13.64 15.02 50.79
N PHE A 116 14.05 16.09 51.48
CA PHE A 116 14.87 16.01 52.69
C PHE A 116 14.07 15.72 53.97
N LYS A 117 12.76 15.55 53.87
CA LYS A 117 11.85 15.21 54.97
C LYS A 117 11.83 13.70 55.31
N LEU A 118 12.58 12.90 54.54
CA LEU A 118 12.65 11.43 54.62
C LEU A 118 13.95 10.91 55.28
N LEU A 119 14.46 11.62 56.29
CA LEU A 119 15.47 11.15 57.24
C LEU A 119 15.11 11.61 58.66
#